data_AF-A0A9Q4EHQ6-F1
#
_entry.id   AF-A0A9Q4EHQ6-F1
#
_cell.length_a   1.000
_cell.length_b   1.000
_cell.length_c   1.000
_cell.angle_alpha   90.00
_cell.angle_beta   90.00
_cell.angle_gamma   90.00
#
_symmetry.space_group_name_H-M   'P 1'
#
loop_
_entity.id
_entity.type
_entity.pdbx_description
1 polymer ?
#
loop_
_entity_poly.entity_id
_entity_poly.type
_entity_poly.pdbx_seq_one_letter_code
_entity_poly.pdbx_strand_id
1 'polypeptide(L)' 'MSNLLKTALEKERSHYSEKLFQIGVYNKEVMNKMTLSELRKEYAYFFRSIPYHQKNPYTK' A
#
# COMPACT_ATOMS: atom_id res chain seq x y z
N MET A 1 -21.93 13.24 -2.35
CA MET A 1 -20.45 13.11 -2.29
C MET A 1 -19.83 14.08 -3.28
N SER A 2 -18.95 14.96 -2.81
CA SER A 2 -18.21 15.89 -3.66
C SER A 2 -17.23 15.14 -4.57
N ASN A 3 -17.15 15.54 -5.84
CA ASN A 3 -16.27 14.91 -6.84
C ASN A 3 -14.80 14.88 -6.39
N LEU A 4 -14.38 15.88 -5.61
CA LEU A 4 -13.03 15.98 -5.03
C LEU A 4 -12.66 14.77 -4.16
N LEU A 5 -13.57 14.30 -3.30
CA LEU A 5 -13.32 13.17 -2.40
C LEU A 5 -13.18 11.86 -3.19
N LYS A 6 -13.98 11.67 -4.25
CA LYS A 6 -13.84 10.53 -5.15
C LYS A 6 -12.49 10.53 -5.86
N THR A 7 -12.09 11.66 -6.42
CA THR A 7 -10.81 11.78 -7.14
C THR A 7 -9.61 11.54 -6.21
N ALA A 8 -9.67 12.04 -4.97
CA ALA A 8 -8.63 11.78 -3.97
C ALA A 8 -8.53 10.28 -3.64
N LEU A 9 -9.67 9.61 -3.43
CA LEU A 9 -9.72 8.17 -3.18
C LEU A 9 -9.17 7.35 -4.35
N GLU A 10 -9.53 7.71 -5.58
CA GLU A 10 -9.05 7.03 -6.79
C GLU A 10 -7.54 7.20 -6.97
N LYS A 11 -7.02 8.37 -6.62
CA LYS A 11 -5.58 8.66 -6.66
C LYS A 11 -4.81 7.84 -5.63
N GLU A 12 -5.31 7.74 -4.39
CA GLU A 12 -4.74 6.85 -3.37
C GLU A 12 -4.77 5.39 -3.81
N ARG A 13 -5.91 4.92 -4.34
CA ARG A 13 -6.06 3.55 -4.83
C ARG A 13 -5.05 3.23 -5.92
N SER A 14 -4.90 4.13 -6.89
CA SER A 14 -3.96 3.98 -8.00
C SER A 14 -2.52 3.93 -7.49
N HIS A 15 -2.17 4.79 -6.53
CA HIS A 15 -0.84 4.82 -5.90
C HIS A 15 -0.46 3.48 -5.25
N TYR A 16 -1.32 2.93 -4.39
CA TYR A 16 -1.04 1.66 -3.72
C TYR A 16 -1.02 0.48 -4.70
N SER A 17 -1.94 0.46 -5.66
CA SER A 17 -2.00 -0.60 -6.68
C SER A 17 -0.76 -0.61 -7.56
N GLU A 18 -0.26 0.55 -7.98
CA GLU A 18 0.97 0.65 -8.77
C GLU A 18 2.19 0.16 -7.99
N LYS A 19 2.27 0.51 -6.69
CA LYS A 19 3.36 0.05 -5.82
C LYS A 19 3.34 -1.45 -5.61
N LEU A 20 2.17 -2.05 -5.40
CA LEU A 20 2.02 -3.50 -5.27
C LEU A 20 2.28 -4.23 -6.59
N PHE A 21 1.87 -3.63 -7.73
CA PHE A 21 2.19 -4.13 -9.07
C PHE A 21 3.70 -4.14 -9.34
N GLN A 22 4.41 -3.09 -8.94
CA GLN A 22 5.87 -2.97 -9.10
C GLN A 22 6.65 -4.03 -8.33
N ILE A 23 6.14 -4.48 -7.17
CA ILE A 23 6.77 -5.58 -6.41
C ILE A 23 6.49 -6.93 -7.10
N GLY A 24 5.49 -7.00 -7.99
CA GLY A 24 5.14 -8.22 -8.71
C GLY A 24 4.36 -9.24 -7.87
N VAL A 25 3.83 -8.82 -6.71
CA VAL A 25 3.09 -9.73 -5.81
C VAL A 25 1.67 -9.99 -6.32
N TYR A 26 1.04 -8.97 -6.90
CA TYR A 26 -0.37 -9.04 -7.30
C TYR A 26 -0.59 -8.61 -8.75
N ASN A 27 -1.46 -9.36 -9.43
CA ASN A 27 -1.97 -9.02 -10.74
C ASN A 27 -3.06 -7.95 -10.66
N LYS A 28 -3.22 -7.15 -11.72
CA LYS A 28 -4.21 -6.07 -11.78
C LYS A 28 -5.65 -6.55 -11.53
N GLU A 29 -5.99 -7.78 -11.94
CA GLU A 29 -7.30 -8.38 -11.66
C GLU A 29 -7.56 -8.62 -10.18
N VAL A 30 -6.52 -9.03 -9.43
CA VAL A 30 -6.61 -9.26 -7.99
C VAL A 30 -6.75 -7.93 -7.25
N MET A 31 -5.93 -6.93 -7.63
CA MET A 31 -5.99 -5.59 -7.04
C MET A 31 -7.30 -4.84 -7.33
N ASN A 32 -7.92 -5.08 -8.48
CA ASN A 32 -9.23 -4.49 -8.81
C ASN A 32 -10.38 -5.03 -7.94
N LYS A 33 -10.26 -6.27 -7.44
CA LYS A 33 -11.22 -6.88 -6.51
C LYS A 33 -11.00 -6.42 -5.07
N MET A 34 -9.81 -5.91 -4.73
CA MET A 34 -9.50 -5.40 -3.40
C MET A 34 -10.06 -4.00 -3.16
N THR A 35 -10.46 -3.79 -1.91
CA THR A 35 -10.81 -2.47 -1.35
C THR A 35 -9.55 -1.65 -1.06
N LEU A 36 -9.70 -0.32 -0.96
CA LEU A 36 -8.58 0.58 -0.63
C LEU A 36 -7.92 0.23 0.71
N SER A 37 -8.72 -0.21 1.70
CA SER A 37 -8.22 -0.67 3.01
C SER A 37 -7.34 -1.91 2.91
N GLU A 38 -7.69 -2.86 2.04
CA GLU A 38 -6.90 -4.06 1.81
C GLU A 38 -5.60 -3.72 1.09
N LEU A 39 -5.67 -2.94 0.00
CA LEU A 39 -4.47 -2.45 -0.69
C LEU A 39 -3.51 -1.72 0.25
N ARG A 40 -4.04 -0.92 1.18
CA ARG A 40 -3.23 -0.21 2.17
C ARG A 40 -2.61 -1.15 3.22
N LYS A 41 -3.31 -2.21 3.63
CA LYS A 41 -2.77 -3.26 4.50
C LYS A 41 -1.67 -4.05 3.80
N GLU A 42 -1.91 -4.48 2.56
CA GLU A 42 -0.91 -5.19 1.76
C GLU A 42 0.31 -4.30 1.52
N TYR A 43 0.09 -3.06 1.08
CA TYR A 43 1.18 -2.09 0.94
C TYR A 43 1.97 -1.94 2.26
N ALA A 44 1.29 -1.78 3.40
CA ALA A 44 1.96 -1.74 4.68
C ALA A 44 2.68 -3.07 4.97
N TYR A 45 2.14 -4.23 4.65
CA TYR A 45 2.82 -5.51 4.85
C TYR A 45 4.12 -5.59 4.05
N PHE A 46 4.08 -5.33 2.74
CA PHE A 46 5.26 -5.43 1.88
C PHE A 46 6.29 -4.32 2.13
N PHE A 47 5.86 -3.09 2.41
CA PHE A 47 6.77 -1.95 2.59
C PHE A 47 7.16 -1.69 4.06
N ARG A 48 6.37 -2.12 5.05
CA ARG A 48 6.68 -2.02 6.49
C ARG A 48 7.37 -3.27 7.03
N SER A 49 7.33 -4.40 6.31
CA SER A 49 8.18 -5.57 6.57
C SER A 49 9.60 -5.42 6.02
N ILE A 50 10.05 -4.21 5.70
CA ILE A 50 11.47 -3.90 5.87
C ILE A 50 11.60 -3.62 7.36
N PRO A 51 12.07 -4.58 8.19
CA PRO A 51 12.57 -4.19 9.48
C PRO A 51 13.75 -3.28 9.14
N TYR A 52 13.52 -1.98 9.17
CA TYR A 52 14.56 -1.13 9.71
C TYR A 52 14.85 -1.79 11.05
N HIS A 53 15.93 -2.56 11.10
CA HIS A 53 16.64 -2.81 12.33
C HIS A 53 16.79 -1.42 12.92
N GLN A 54 15.84 -1.03 13.78
CA GLN A 54 16.11 -0.09 14.83
C GLN A 54 17.14 -0.83 15.66
N LYS A 55 18.42 -0.76 15.23
CA LYS A 55 19.53 -0.85 16.15
C LYS A 55 19.27 0.31 17.09
N ASN A 56 18.52 0.02 18.15
CA ASN A 56 18.41 0.90 19.28
C ASN A 56 19.86 1.12 19.73
N PRO A 57 20.43 2.33 19.61
CA PRO A 57 21.83 2.58 19.98
C PRO A 57 22.07 2.45 21.49
N TYR A 58 21.04 2.06 22.26
CA TYR A 58 21.05 1.95 23.72
C TYR A 58 20.93 0.53 24.26
N THR A 59 20.97 -0.51 23.41
CA THR A 59 21.12 -1.88 23.91
C THR A 59 22.62 -2.13 24.17
N LYS A 60 23.02 -1.88 25.42
CA LYS A 60 24.33 -2.23 26.00
C LYS A 60 24.51 -3.74 26.09
#